data_AF-A0A815QA24-F1
#
_entry.id   AF-A0A815QA24-F1
#
_cell.length_a   1.000
_cell.length_b   1.000
_cell.length_c   1.000
_cell.angle_alpha   90.00
_cell.angle_beta   90.00
_cell.angle_gamma   90.00
#
_symmetry.space_group_name_H-M   'P 1'
#
loop_
_entity.id
_entity.type
_entity.pdbx_description
1 polymer ?
#
loop_
_entity_poly.entity_id
_entity_poly.type
_entity_poly.pdbx_seq_one_letter_code
_entity_poly.pdbx_strand_id
1 'polypeptide(L)'
;MNLLIGLAIGDLMQIQQNARLKRLAMQVQRHTNLERKLPKRLIRCWTQNELIIYLNKGICNRATSMIKQWIAKPINTKDILDVNEEYTSENELFTEMYAQKHRQKIMQNQLDKITDLVKLIVQKMEISTEITTDDRSKCDNHGECKRTPKLRQAINAACQFSHLRSTAKDNISHHS
;
A
#
# COMPACT_ATOMS: atom_id res chain seq x y z
N MET A 1 -46.20 12.93 -14.50
CA MET A 1 -45.70 11.63 -15.03
C MET A 1 -44.20 11.65 -15.27
N ASN A 2 -43.65 12.67 -15.96
CA ASN A 2 -42.21 12.79 -16.25
C ASN A 2 -41.31 12.79 -14.98
N LEU A 3 -41.80 13.35 -13.87
CA LEU A 3 -41.08 13.31 -12.59
C LEU A 3 -40.90 11.89 -12.05
N LEU A 4 -41.93 11.03 -12.15
CA LEU A 4 -41.86 9.65 -11.65
C LEU A 4 -40.92 8.78 -12.50
N ILE A 5 -40.87 9.06 -13.81
CA ILE A 5 -39.93 8.41 -14.72
C ILE A 5 -38.49 8.81 -14.35
N GLY A 6 -38.25 10.11 -14.08
CA GLY A 6 -36.94 10.59 -13.64
C GLY A 6 -36.49 10.00 -12.30
N LEU A 7 -37.40 9.87 -11.33
CA LEU A 7 -37.11 9.23 -10.05
C LEU A 7 -36.81 7.73 -10.22
N ALA A 8 -37.60 7.02 -11.01
CA ALA A 8 -37.38 5.59 -11.25
C ALA A 8 -36.05 5.30 -11.99
N ILE A 9 -35.68 6.16 -12.95
CA ILE A 9 -34.38 6.05 -13.64
C ILE A 9 -33.23 6.39 -12.69
N GLY A 10 -33.41 7.37 -11.79
CA GLY A 10 -32.44 7.70 -10.75
C GLY A 10 -32.20 6.54 -9.78
N ASP A 11 -33.27 5.88 -9.34
CA ASP A 11 -33.17 4.68 -8.49
C ASP A 11 -32.51 3.52 -9.24
N LEU A 12 -32.84 3.33 -10.52
CA LEU A 12 -32.25 2.29 -11.35
C LEU A 12 -30.73 2.49 -11.51
N MET A 13 -30.28 3.71 -11.73
CA MET A 13 -28.86 4.04 -11.90
C MET A 13 -28.04 3.69 -10.64
N GLN A 14 -28.56 4.05 -9.46
CA GLN A 14 -27.90 3.72 -8.18
C GLN A 14 -27.88 2.20 -7.92
N ILE A 15 -28.96 1.50 -8.28
CA ILE A 15 -29.03 0.03 -8.18
C ILE A 15 -28.05 -0.62 -9.14
N GLN A 16 -27.91 -0.10 -10.36
CA GLN A 16 -27.01 -0.63 -11.38
C GLN A 16 -25.54 -0.50 -10.96
N GLN A 17 -25.13 0.64 -10.39
CA GLN A 17 -23.77 0.86 -9.89
C GLN A 17 -23.35 -0.20 -8.87
N ASN A 18 -24.28 -0.64 -8.01
CA ASN A 18 -24.00 -1.60 -6.93
C ASN A 18 -24.53 -3.02 -7.22
N ALA A 19 -25.05 -3.28 -8.42
CA ALA A 19 -25.81 -4.50 -8.73
C ALA A 19 -24.96 -5.76 -8.57
N ARG A 20 -23.69 -5.73 -8.98
CA ARG A 20 -22.79 -6.88 -8.91
C ARG A 20 -22.53 -7.31 -7.47
N LEU A 21 -22.16 -6.36 -6.60
CA LEU A 21 -21.91 -6.63 -5.19
C LEU A 21 -23.22 -7.09 -4.52
N LYS A 22 -24.34 -6.43 -4.79
CA LYS A 22 -25.65 -6.81 -4.24
C LYS A 22 -26.08 -8.22 -4.65
N ARG A 23 -25.79 -8.63 -5.89
CA ARG A 23 -26.03 -9.99 -6.39
C ARG A 23 -25.22 -11.03 -5.62
N LEU A 24 -23.91 -10.79 -5.45
CA LEU A 24 -23.03 -11.69 -4.69
C LEU A 24 -23.44 -11.73 -3.21
N ALA A 25 -23.72 -10.57 -2.60
CA ALA A 25 -24.19 -10.47 -1.23
C ALA A 25 -25.50 -11.24 -1.02
N MET A 26 -26.45 -11.14 -1.96
CA MET A 26 -27.69 -11.91 -1.91
C MET A 26 -27.46 -13.42 -1.98
N GLN A 27 -26.50 -13.86 -2.81
CA GLN A 27 -26.12 -15.26 -2.89
C GLN A 27 -25.49 -15.74 -1.58
N VAL A 28 -24.53 -15.01 -1.03
CA VAL A 28 -23.89 -15.31 0.26
C VAL A 28 -24.93 -15.35 1.37
N GLN A 29 -25.79 -14.34 1.46
CA GLN A 29 -26.86 -14.27 2.46
C GLN A 29 -27.79 -15.47 2.38
N ARG A 30 -28.13 -15.93 1.18
CA ARG A 30 -28.94 -17.14 1.00
C ARG A 30 -28.21 -18.40 1.49
N HIS A 31 -26.93 -18.56 1.13
CA HIS A 31 -26.13 -19.71 1.57
C HIS A 31 -25.96 -19.73 3.10
N THR A 32 -25.64 -18.58 3.72
CA THR A 32 -25.50 -18.47 5.18
C THR A 32 -26.83 -18.74 5.89
N ASN A 33 -27.96 -18.24 5.37
CA ASN A 33 -29.27 -18.51 5.95
C ASN A 33 -29.67 -19.99 5.84
N LEU A 34 -29.29 -20.66 4.76
CA LEU A 34 -29.53 -22.09 4.57
C LEU A 34 -28.65 -22.91 5.53
N GLU A 35 -27.35 -22.58 5.61
CA GLU A 35 -26.39 -23.26 6.48
C GLU A 35 -26.83 -23.20 7.95
N ARG A 36 -27.32 -22.05 8.42
CA ARG A 36 -27.85 -21.89 9.78
C ARG A 36 -29.07 -22.78 10.08
N LYS A 37 -29.87 -23.12 9.06
CA LYS A 37 -31.09 -23.92 9.22
C LYS A 37 -30.85 -25.42 9.05
N LEU A 38 -29.70 -25.84 8.50
CA LEU A 38 -29.40 -27.24 8.25
C LEU A 38 -28.75 -27.92 9.48
N PRO A 39 -29.08 -29.20 9.76
CA PRO A 39 -28.43 -29.94 10.83
C PRO A 39 -26.94 -30.18 10.52
N LYS A 40 -26.08 -30.05 11.54
CA LYS A 40 -24.61 -30.13 11.43
C LYS A 40 -24.09 -31.42 10.76
N ARG A 41 -24.85 -32.52 10.83
CA ARG A 41 -24.51 -33.79 10.18
C ARG A 41 -24.49 -33.67 8.65
N LEU A 42 -25.47 -32.98 8.05
CA LEU A 42 -25.55 -32.79 6.60
C LEU A 42 -24.43 -31.88 6.09
N ILE A 43 -24.15 -30.80 6.81
CA ILE A 43 -23.07 -29.88 6.47
C ILE A 43 -21.74 -30.65 6.43
N ARG A 44 -21.41 -31.38 7.49
CA ARG A 44 -20.16 -32.15 7.57
C ARG A 44 -20.03 -33.21 6.47
N CYS A 45 -21.11 -33.84 6.04
CA CYS A 45 -21.09 -34.84 4.98
C CYS A 45 -20.93 -34.23 3.58
N TRP A 46 -21.38 -32.99 3.36
CA TRP A 46 -21.35 -32.32 2.06
C TRP A 46 -20.25 -31.26 1.91
N THR A 47 -19.55 -30.91 3.00
CA THR A 47 -18.39 -30.01 2.94
C THR A 47 -17.21 -30.72 2.28
N GLN A 48 -16.82 -30.21 1.11
CA GLN A 48 -15.57 -30.57 0.42
C GLN A 48 -14.68 -29.33 0.40
N ASN A 49 -13.46 -29.44 0.95
CA ASN A 49 -12.55 -28.29 1.09
C ASN A 49 -11.78 -27.96 -0.19
N GLU A 50 -11.62 -28.93 -1.09
CA GLU A 50 -10.83 -28.80 -2.30
C GLU A 50 -11.62 -29.22 -3.54
N LEU A 51 -11.62 -28.37 -4.57
CA LEU A 51 -12.27 -28.63 -5.85
C LEU A 51 -11.22 -28.70 -6.96
N ILE A 52 -11.02 -29.89 -7.53
CA ILE A 52 -10.10 -30.09 -8.68
C ILE A 52 -10.87 -29.85 -9.98
N ILE A 53 -10.54 -28.78 -10.70
CA ILE A 53 -11.17 -28.41 -11.97
C ILE A 53 -10.27 -28.85 -13.13
N TYR A 54 -10.77 -29.76 -13.97
CA TYR A 54 -10.09 -30.15 -15.21
C TYR A 54 -10.67 -29.35 -16.40
N LEU A 55 -9.86 -28.46 -16.97
CA LEU A 55 -10.26 -27.55 -18.05
C LEU A 55 -10.62 -28.26 -19.38
N ASN A 56 -10.29 -29.55 -19.55
CA ASN A 56 -10.42 -30.26 -20.83
C ASN A 56 -11.32 -31.53 -20.80
N LYS A 57 -12.22 -31.67 -19.81
CA LYS A 57 -13.06 -32.89 -19.65
C LYS A 57 -14.57 -32.64 -19.88
N GLY A 58 -14.95 -31.94 -20.95
CA GLY A 58 -16.31 -31.37 -21.10
C GLY A 58 -17.19 -31.91 -22.23
N ILE A 59 -17.06 -33.17 -22.67
CA ILE A 59 -17.70 -33.61 -23.94
C ILE A 59 -18.88 -34.59 -23.77
N CYS A 60 -19.09 -35.28 -22.65
CA CYS A 60 -20.05 -36.40 -22.66
C CYS A 60 -21.53 -36.09 -22.40
N ASN A 61 -21.94 -34.86 -22.03
CA ASN A 61 -23.36 -34.52 -21.83
C ASN A 61 -23.66 -33.06 -22.21
N ARG A 62 -23.30 -32.70 -23.45
CA ARG A 62 -23.35 -31.33 -23.93
C ARG A 62 -24.79 -30.78 -24.03
N ALA A 63 -25.76 -31.58 -24.48
CA ALA A 63 -27.14 -31.13 -24.66
C ALA A 63 -27.88 -30.80 -23.34
N THR A 64 -27.80 -31.68 -22.34
CA THR A 64 -28.46 -31.45 -21.03
C THR A 64 -27.75 -30.39 -20.20
N SER A 65 -26.43 -30.26 -20.35
CA SER A 65 -25.64 -29.21 -19.69
C SER A 65 -25.90 -27.84 -20.33
N MET A 66 -26.07 -27.76 -21.65
CA MET A 66 -26.41 -26.52 -22.36
C MET A 66 -27.80 -26.02 -22.00
N ILE A 67 -28.82 -26.89 -21.97
CA ILE A 67 -30.18 -26.49 -21.59
C ILE A 67 -30.24 -26.03 -20.12
N LYS A 68 -29.54 -26.74 -19.21
CA LYS A 68 -29.44 -26.34 -17.80
C LYS A 68 -28.65 -25.04 -17.61
N GLN A 69 -27.60 -24.80 -18.39
CA GLN A 69 -26.86 -23.54 -18.35
C GLN A 69 -27.70 -22.38 -18.90
N TRP A 70 -28.44 -22.61 -19.99
CA TRP A 70 -29.30 -21.59 -20.61
C TRP A 70 -30.45 -21.16 -19.69
N ILE A 71 -31.09 -22.10 -18.98
CA ILE A 71 -32.24 -21.81 -18.11
C ILE A 71 -31.82 -21.43 -16.69
N ALA A 72 -30.82 -22.10 -16.11
CA ALA A 72 -30.49 -21.95 -14.68
C ALA A 72 -29.31 -21.00 -14.40
N LYS A 73 -28.61 -20.50 -15.42
CA LYS A 73 -27.46 -19.61 -15.24
C LYS A 73 -27.44 -18.44 -16.24
N PRO A 74 -28.15 -17.32 -15.97
CA PRO A 74 -27.84 -16.04 -16.60
C PRO A 74 -26.61 -15.43 -15.91
N ILE A 75 -25.49 -16.15 -15.97
CA ILE A 75 -24.16 -15.68 -15.59
C ILE A 75 -23.20 -16.28 -16.61
N ASN A 76 -23.19 -15.69 -17.80
CA ASN A 76 -21.96 -15.73 -18.57
C ASN A 76 -20.92 -15.00 -17.73
N THR A 77 -19.85 -15.71 -17.38
CA THR A 77 -18.68 -15.15 -16.69
C THR A 77 -18.02 -14.02 -17.49
N LYS A 78 -18.36 -13.90 -18.78
CA LYS A 78 -17.91 -12.84 -19.68
C LYS A 78 -18.61 -11.50 -19.40
N ASP A 79 -19.90 -11.50 -19.09
CA ASP A 79 -20.65 -10.26 -18.80
C ASP A 79 -20.27 -9.64 -17.45
N ILE A 80 -19.61 -10.40 -16.57
CA ILE A 80 -19.07 -9.91 -15.29
C ILE A 80 -17.82 -9.04 -15.49
N LEU A 81 -17.12 -9.20 -16.62
CA LEU A 81 -15.89 -8.47 -16.92
C LEU A 81 -16.16 -7.19 -17.72
N ASP A 82 -17.22 -7.15 -18.52
CA ASP A 82 -17.41 -6.13 -19.56
C ASP A 82 -18.06 -4.83 -19.07
N VAL A 83 -18.81 -4.85 -17.95
CA VAL A 83 -19.46 -3.63 -17.38
C VAL A 83 -18.55 -2.91 -16.38
N ASN A 84 -17.32 -3.38 -16.22
CA ASN A 84 -16.43 -2.98 -15.13
C ASN A 84 -15.41 -1.90 -15.53
N GLU A 85 -15.19 -1.61 -16.81
CA GLU A 85 -14.11 -0.69 -17.23
C GLU A 85 -14.30 0.75 -16.71
N GLU A 86 -15.53 1.26 -16.71
CA GLU A 86 -15.78 2.67 -16.35
C GLU A 86 -15.81 2.90 -14.81
N TYR A 87 -16.41 1.98 -14.04
CA TYR A 87 -16.50 2.10 -12.56
C TYR A 87 -15.25 1.63 -11.81
N THR A 88 -14.42 0.77 -12.43
CA THR A 88 -13.14 0.37 -11.83
C THR A 88 -12.17 1.55 -11.82
N SER A 89 -12.18 2.38 -12.86
CA SER A 89 -11.31 3.56 -13.00
C SER A 89 -11.45 4.56 -11.85
N GLU A 90 -12.68 4.90 -11.43
CA GLU A 90 -12.88 5.85 -10.32
C GLU A 90 -12.35 5.30 -9.00
N ASN A 91 -12.67 4.03 -8.68
CA ASN A 91 -12.20 3.39 -7.45
C ASN A 91 -10.67 3.23 -7.44
N GLU A 92 -10.08 2.89 -8.59
CA GLU A 92 -8.64 2.79 -8.77
C GLU A 92 -7.97 4.15 -8.54
N LEU A 93 -8.52 5.23 -9.11
CA LEU A 93 -8.04 6.60 -8.89
C LEU A 93 -8.10 6.99 -7.40
N PHE A 94 -9.19 6.68 -6.69
CA PHE A 94 -9.29 6.96 -5.26
C PHE A 94 -8.23 6.19 -4.45
N THR A 95 -7.94 4.94 -4.81
CA THR A 95 -6.91 4.14 -4.13
C THR A 95 -5.51 4.68 -4.39
N GLU A 96 -5.19 5.04 -5.64
CA GLU A 96 -3.92 5.66 -6.00
C GLU A 96 -3.73 7.01 -5.32
N MET A 97 -4.78 7.84 -5.28
CA MET A 97 -4.75 9.12 -4.56
C MET A 97 -4.51 8.93 -3.05
N TYR A 98 -5.12 7.91 -2.44
CA TYR A 98 -4.89 7.61 -1.03
C TYR A 98 -3.47 7.14 -0.76
N ALA A 99 -2.92 6.28 -1.63
CA ALA A 99 -1.53 5.85 -1.57
C ALA A 99 -0.57 7.04 -1.74
N GLN A 100 -0.85 7.94 -2.69
CA GLN A 100 -0.07 9.16 -2.90
C GLN A 100 -0.12 10.09 -1.69
N LYS A 101 -1.30 10.31 -1.12
CA LYS A 101 -1.49 11.11 0.10
C LYS A 101 -0.68 10.54 1.28
N HIS A 102 -0.66 9.22 1.43
CA HIS A 102 0.15 8.58 2.47
C HIS A 102 1.66 8.78 2.25
N ARG A 103 2.14 8.62 1.01
CA ARG A 103 3.54 8.88 0.65
C ARG A 103 3.92 10.34 0.92
N GLN A 104 3.06 11.29 0.57
CA GLN A 104 3.26 12.72 0.86
C GLN A 104 3.35 12.99 2.36
N LYS A 105 2.50 12.35 3.17
CA LYS A 105 2.55 12.48 4.64
C LYS A 105 3.88 12.00 5.23
N ILE A 106 4.42 10.89 4.71
CA ILE A 106 5.75 10.40 5.14
C ILE A 106 6.85 11.39 4.73
N MET A 107 6.80 11.87 3.49
CA MET A 107 7.78 12.82 2.96
C MET A 107 7.76 14.12 3.78
N GLN A 108 6.58 14.65 4.12
CA GLN A 108 6.43 15.82 4.97
C GLN A 108 7.11 15.61 6.32
N ASN A 109 6.83 14.49 6.99
CA ASN A 109 7.45 14.16 8.28
C ASN A 109 8.98 14.03 8.19
N GLN A 110 9.53 13.61 7.05
CA GLN A 110 10.97 13.55 6.81
C GLN A 110 11.56 14.93 6.59
N LEU A 111 10.89 15.78 5.82
CA LEU A 111 11.28 17.17 5.58
C LEU A 111 11.30 17.96 6.88
N ASP A 112 10.29 17.81 7.74
CA ASP A 112 10.25 18.48 9.04
C ASP A 112 11.48 18.11 9.90
N LYS A 113 11.86 16.82 9.92
CA LYS A 113 13.08 16.36 10.61
C LYS A 113 14.35 16.95 10.01
N ILE A 114 14.44 17.03 8.68
CA ILE A 114 15.59 17.65 8.00
C ILE A 114 15.66 19.14 8.34
N THR A 115 14.53 19.86 8.30
CA THR A 115 14.47 21.27 8.68
C THR A 115 14.91 21.49 10.12
N ASP A 116 14.50 20.63 11.05
CA ASP A 116 14.94 20.74 12.45
C ASP A 116 16.43 20.44 12.63
N LEU A 117 16.97 19.44 11.92
CA LEU A 117 18.41 19.19 11.90
C LEU A 117 19.20 20.36 11.31
N VAL A 118 18.70 21.00 10.24
CA VAL A 118 19.34 22.19 9.64
C VAL A 118 19.34 23.36 10.64
N LYS A 119 18.26 23.58 11.38
CA LYS A 119 18.23 24.58 12.47
C LYS A 119 19.29 24.28 13.53
N LEU A 120 19.43 23.02 13.94
CA LEU A 120 20.47 22.60 14.90
C LEU A 120 21.87 22.81 14.35
N ILE A 121 22.08 22.57 13.05
CA ILE A 121 23.35 22.84 12.38
C ILE A 121 23.64 24.34 12.42
N VAL A 122 22.72 25.22 12.05
CA VAL A 122 22.93 26.68 12.12
C VAL A 122 23.18 27.14 13.55
N GLN A 123 22.46 26.61 14.54
CA GLN A 123 22.65 26.95 15.94
C GLN A 123 24.02 26.52 16.48
N LYS A 124 24.58 25.42 15.96
CA LYS A 124 25.91 24.91 16.33
C LYS A 124 27.02 25.33 15.37
N MET A 125 26.67 25.95 14.26
CA MET A 125 27.61 26.57 13.35
C MET A 125 28.11 27.80 14.08
N GLU A 126 29.34 27.73 14.58
CA GLU A 126 30.06 28.91 15.02
C GLU A 126 30.24 29.77 13.77
N ILE A 127 29.30 30.68 13.53
CA ILE A 127 29.54 31.82 12.66
C ILE A 127 30.57 32.62 13.42
N SER A 128 31.85 32.37 13.14
CA SER A 128 32.88 33.36 13.35
C SER A 128 32.38 34.61 12.64
N THR A 129 31.91 35.58 13.41
CA THR A 129 31.52 36.89 12.90
C THR A 129 32.79 37.61 12.47
N GLU A 130 33.35 37.22 11.34
CA GLU A 130 34.38 37.95 10.60
C GLU A 130 33.71 38.75 9.48
N ILE A 131 32.62 39.47 9.82
CA ILE A 131 32.00 40.46 8.92
C ILE A 131 31.80 41.81 9.64
N THR A 132 32.42 42.01 10.80
CA THR A 132 32.65 43.36 11.34
C THR A 132 34.13 43.71 11.22
N THR A 133 34.67 43.65 10.00
CA THR A 133 35.90 44.37 9.66
C THR A 133 35.53 45.81 9.33
N ASP A 134 35.13 46.57 10.35
CA ASP A 134 35.34 48.01 10.32
C ASP A 134 36.83 48.23 10.60
N ASP A 135 37.52 48.77 9.60
CA ASP A 135 38.93 49.12 9.63
C ASP A 135 39.26 49.99 10.84
N ARG A 136 39.96 49.45 11.85
CA ARG A 136 40.78 50.25 12.79
C ARG A 136 41.77 49.41 13.60
N SER A 137 43.04 49.60 13.23
CA SER A 137 44.26 49.54 14.04
C SER A 137 44.58 48.28 14.89
N LYS A 138 45.61 47.57 14.42
CA LYS A 138 46.88 47.24 15.12
C LYS A 138 46.83 46.52 16.48
N CYS A 139 47.58 45.41 16.53
CA CYS A 139 48.52 44.96 17.58
C CYS A 139 48.29 43.52 18.10
N ASP A 140 49.34 42.72 17.87
CA ASP A 140 49.95 41.73 18.76
C ASP A 140 49.52 40.24 18.78
N ASN A 141 50.58 39.44 18.68
CA ASN A 141 50.66 37.99 18.72
C ASN A 141 50.32 37.44 20.12
N HIS A 142 49.42 36.45 20.20
CA HIS A 142 49.54 35.16 20.92
C HIS A 142 48.13 34.60 21.18
N GLY A 143 47.93 33.30 20.92
CA GLY A 143 46.70 32.62 21.30
C GLY A 143 46.55 31.25 20.67
N GLU A 144 47.28 30.26 21.19
CA GLU A 144 47.10 28.85 20.85
C GLU A 144 45.64 28.40 21.07
N CYS A 145 44.96 28.00 19.99
CA CYS A 145 43.63 27.39 20.08
C CYS A 145 43.76 25.90 20.48
N LYS A 146 43.51 25.61 21.76
CA LYS A 146 43.43 24.26 22.32
C LYS A 146 42.30 23.48 21.65
N ARG A 147 42.63 22.66 20.65
CA ARG A 147 41.73 21.64 20.10
C ARG A 147 41.37 20.65 21.20
N THR A 148 40.08 20.51 21.49
CA THR A 148 39.60 19.60 22.54
C THR A 148 39.93 18.14 22.19
N PRO A 149 40.53 17.36 23.11
CA PRO A 149 41.00 16.00 22.82
C PRO A 149 39.86 14.98 22.61
N LYS A 150 38.61 15.34 22.94
CA LYS A 150 37.46 14.43 22.88
C LYS A 150 36.96 14.18 21.45
N LEU A 151 37.06 15.16 20.55
CA LEU A 151 36.60 15.00 19.16
C LEU A 151 37.53 14.07 18.37
N ARG A 152 38.84 14.14 18.63
CA ARG A 152 39.84 13.29 17.97
C ARG A 152 39.73 11.82 18.40
N GLN A 153 39.35 11.58 19.65
CA GLN A 153 39.13 10.23 20.17
C GLN A 153 37.85 9.59 19.60
N ALA A 154 36.79 10.37 19.39
CA ALA A 154 35.55 9.90 18.78
C ALA A 154 35.71 9.55 17.28
N ILE A 155 36.47 10.36 16.53
CA ILE A 155 36.73 10.09 15.10
C ILE A 155 37.61 8.83 14.96
N ASN A 156 38.63 8.66 15.81
CA ASN A 156 39.47 7.46 15.78
C ASN A 156 38.69 6.19 16.16
N ALA A 157 37.76 6.28 17.13
CA ALA A 157 36.88 5.15 17.46
C ALA A 157 35.93 4.79 16.30
N ALA A 158 35.34 5.80 15.63
CA ALA A 158 34.46 5.56 14.48
C ALA A 158 35.20 4.92 13.28
N CYS A 159 36.46 5.30 13.03
CA CYS A 159 37.29 4.68 11.99
C CYS A 159 37.70 3.24 12.32
N GLN A 160 37.84 2.87 13.60
CA GLN A 160 38.11 1.48 13.98
C GLN A 160 36.88 0.58 13.78
N PHE A 161 35.67 1.09 14.04
CA PHE A 161 34.43 0.34 13.82
C PHE A 161 34.08 0.14 12.34
N SER A 162 34.41 1.09 11.46
CA SER A 162 34.19 0.93 10.02
C SER A 162 35.13 -0.11 9.40
N HIS A 163 36.38 -0.19 9.87
CA HIS A 163 37.34 -1.16 9.35
C HIS A 163 37.01 -2.61 9.78
N LEU A 164 36.55 -2.82 11.03
CA LEU A 164 36.10 -4.13 11.51
C LEU A 164 34.80 -4.62 10.84
N ARG A 165 33.94 -3.70 10.37
CA ARG A 165 32.73 -4.07 9.62
C ARG A 165 33.02 -4.48 8.17
N SER A 166 34.11 -4.00 7.58
CA SER A 166 34.55 -4.42 6.25
C SER A 166 35.13 -5.83 6.29
N THR A 167 36.03 -6.12 7.23
CA THR A 167 36.67 -7.44 7.34
C THR A 167 35.70 -8.56 7.76
N ALA A 168 34.61 -8.22 8.46
CA ALA A 168 33.55 -9.17 8.79
C ALA A 168 32.66 -9.55 7.59
N LYS A 169 32.55 -8.68 6.58
CA LYS A 169 31.81 -9.01 5.34
C LYS A 169 32.63 -9.89 4.40
N ASP A 170 33.94 -9.67 4.33
CA ASP A 170 34.82 -10.41 3.43
C ASP A 170 35.07 -11.86 3.89
N ASN A 171 34.95 -12.15 5.19
CA ASN A 171 35.07 -13.52 5.73
C ASN A 171 33.80 -14.38 5.61
N ILE A 172 32.65 -13.79 5.29
CA ILE A 172 31.38 -14.54 5.10
C ILE A 172 31.22 -14.97 3.64
N SER A 173 31.86 -14.29 2.68
CA SER A 173 31.80 -14.64 1.26
C SER A 173 32.71 -15.79 0.82
N HIS A 174 33.57 -16.31 1.71
CA HIS A 174 34.49 -17.42 1.39
C HIS A 174 34.06 -18.80 1.94
N HIS A 175 32.87 -18.91 2.53
CA HIS A 175 32.39 -20.17 3.12
C HIS A 175 31.03 -20.65 2.57
N SER A 176 30.75 -20.40 1.30
CA SER A 176 29.67 -21.04 0.52
C SER A 176 30.22 -21.68 -0.73
#